data_AF-A0A1F8MZ52-F1
#
_entry.id   AF-A0A1F8MZ52-F1
#
_cell.length_a   1.000
_cell.length_b   1.000
_cell.length_c   1.000
_cell.angle_alpha   90.00
_cell.angle_beta   90.00
_cell.angle_gamma   90.00
#
_symmetry.space_group_name_H-M   'P 1'
#
loop_
_entity.id
_entity.type
_entity.pdbx_description
1 polymer ?
#
loop_
_entity_poly.entity_id
_entity_poly.type
_entity_poly.pdbx_seq_one_letter_code
_entity_poly.pdbx_strand_id
1 'polypeptide(L)'
;MKLFEATQIAMELVQKLQPYCDRIEVAGSIRRGRAWVNDIDIVAIPHEDKILAGGFFNVQHLIASITGDQPHGGHAYLTCAYRQVSVDIYLAAPSSWGTLLLIRTGSKKHNIKLATMAKSRGCHLHASGQGLVDSYNRRIAGDTEESIFKALGLLFIPPGGEGIG
;
A
#
# COMPACT_ATOMS: atom_id res chain seq x y z
N MET A 1 2.76 14.14 13.22
CA MET A 1 4.10 13.87 13.81
C MET A 1 5.20 14.17 12.79
N LYS A 2 6.47 14.30 13.20
CA LYS A 2 7.59 14.54 12.28
C LYS A 2 7.97 13.25 11.53
N LEU A 3 8.49 13.37 10.30
CA LEU A 3 8.90 12.22 9.48
C LEU A 3 9.79 11.22 10.21
N PHE A 4 10.83 11.69 10.91
CA PHE A 4 11.77 10.83 11.62
C PHE A 4 11.06 9.94 12.66
N GLU A 5 10.19 10.56 13.47
CA GLU A 5 9.39 9.87 14.49
C GLU A 5 8.44 8.85 13.86
N ALA A 6 7.69 9.26 12.83
CA ALA A 6 6.80 8.36 12.09
C ALA A 6 7.55 7.16 11.50
N THR A 7 8.73 7.40 10.95
CA THR A 7 9.57 6.35 10.35
C THR A 7 10.04 5.35 11.40
N GLN A 8 10.43 5.79 12.59
CA GLN A 8 10.81 4.87 13.67
C GLN A 8 9.65 3.97 14.10
N ILE A 9 8.46 4.55 14.29
CA ILE A 9 7.26 3.79 14.67
C ILE A 9 6.89 2.79 13.56
N ALA A 10 6.90 3.23 12.30
CA ALA A 10 6.58 2.38 11.15
C ALA A 10 7.57 1.23 11.00
N MET A 11 8.88 1.49 11.13
CA MET A 11 9.91 0.45 10.99
C MET A 11 9.86 -0.57 12.13
N GLU A 12 9.56 -0.14 13.36
CA GLU A 12 9.36 -1.08 14.46
C GLU A 12 8.17 -2.02 14.17
N LEU A 13 7.05 -1.47 13.69
CA LEU A 13 5.88 -2.26 13.36
C LEU A 13 6.15 -3.21 12.18
N VAL A 14 6.83 -2.75 11.13
CA VAL A 14 7.27 -3.57 10.01
C VAL A 14 8.15 -4.72 10.49
N GLN A 15 9.11 -4.48 11.37
CA GLN A 15 9.99 -5.52 11.91
C GLN A 15 9.21 -6.61 12.65
N LYS A 16 8.14 -6.25 13.38
CA LYS A 16 7.28 -7.22 14.08
C LYS A 16 6.38 -8.01 13.14
N LEU A 17 5.92 -7.39 12.04
CA LEU A 17 5.02 -8.02 11.07
C LEU A 17 5.76 -8.84 10.00
N GLN A 18 6.99 -8.45 9.64
CA GLN A 18 7.78 -9.05 8.56
C GLN A 18 7.89 -10.59 8.61
N PRO A 19 8.04 -11.25 9.78
CA PRO A 19 8.08 -12.72 9.83
C PRO A 19 6.82 -13.41 9.30
N TYR A 20 5.70 -12.69 9.23
CA TYR A 20 4.40 -13.17 8.81
C TYR A 20 4.02 -12.68 7.40
N CYS A 21 4.92 -12.00 6.69
CA CYS A 21 4.65 -11.47 5.37
C CYS A 21 5.67 -12.02 4.36
N ASP A 22 5.20 -12.37 3.16
CA ASP A 22 6.10 -12.63 2.03
C ASP A 22 6.75 -11.33 1.56
N ARG A 23 6.03 -10.22 1.70
CA ARG A 23 6.51 -8.88 1.40
C ARG A 23 5.79 -7.85 2.26
N ILE A 24 6.49 -6.80 2.68
CA ILE A 24 5.93 -5.69 3.45
C ILE A 24 6.69 -4.41 3.14
N GLU A 25 5.99 -3.29 2.96
CA GLU A 25 6.60 -1.99 2.67
C GLU A 25 5.78 -0.86 3.29
N VAL A 26 6.48 0.15 3.84
CA VAL A 26 5.85 1.40 4.29
C VAL A 26 5.48 2.22 3.05
N ALA A 27 4.25 2.70 2.99
CA ALA A 27 3.71 3.51 1.91
C ALA A 27 3.43 4.94 2.38
N GLY A 28 2.45 5.59 1.76
CA GLY A 28 1.92 6.84 2.26
C GLY A 28 2.89 8.00 2.26
N SER A 29 2.64 8.93 3.16
CA SER A 29 3.43 10.16 3.29
C SER A 29 4.87 9.92 3.75
N ILE A 30 5.13 8.83 4.47
CA ILE A 30 6.46 8.39 4.90
C ILE A 30 7.30 8.01 3.67
N ARG A 31 6.78 7.15 2.79
CA ARG A 31 7.50 6.74 1.57
C ARG A 31 7.77 7.91 0.62
N ARG A 32 6.95 8.98 0.68
CA ARG A 32 7.16 10.24 -0.07
C ARG A 32 8.07 11.24 0.64
N GLY A 33 8.58 10.95 1.84
CA GLY A 33 9.47 11.84 2.59
C GLY A 33 8.81 13.15 3.07
N ARG A 34 7.51 13.15 3.35
CA ARG A 34 6.81 14.36 3.83
C ARG A 34 7.26 14.71 5.23
N ALA A 35 7.66 15.96 5.45
CA ALA A 35 8.13 16.45 6.75
C ALA A 35 7.13 16.23 7.90
N TRP A 36 5.83 16.29 7.59
CA TRP A 36 4.73 16.05 8.50
C TRP A 36 3.89 14.86 8.02
N VAL A 37 3.68 13.92 8.95
CA VAL A 37 2.98 12.65 8.75
C VAL A 37 1.77 12.59 9.69
N ASN A 38 0.62 12.19 9.17
CA ASN A 38 -0.63 12.08 9.93
C ASN A 38 -0.89 10.66 10.43
N ASP A 39 -0.48 9.68 9.62
CA ASP A 39 -0.79 8.27 9.71
C ASP A 39 0.34 7.43 9.11
N ILE A 40 0.34 6.13 9.40
CA ILE A 40 1.27 5.15 8.85
C ILE A 40 0.50 4.24 7.89
N ASP A 41 0.82 4.31 6.60
CA ASP A 41 0.33 3.36 5.60
C ASP A 41 1.33 2.21 5.43
N ILE A 42 0.87 0.96 5.45
CA ILE A 42 1.67 -0.24 5.18
C ILE A 42 0.96 -1.06 4.10
N VAL A 43 1.72 -1.55 3.12
CA VAL A 43 1.24 -2.57 2.17
C VAL A 43 1.97 -3.87 2.46
N ALA A 44 1.22 -4.96 2.64
CA ALA A 44 1.77 -6.26 3.00
C ALA A 44 1.14 -7.39 2.16
N ILE A 45 1.95 -8.36 1.76
CA ILE A 45 1.51 -9.67 1.28
C ILE A 45 1.61 -10.63 2.47
N PRO A 46 0.49 -11.05 3.06
CA PRO A 46 0.49 -12.03 4.15
C PRO A 46 1.09 -13.36 3.69
N HIS A 47 1.92 -13.97 4.52
CA HIS A 47 2.40 -15.33 4.29
C HIS A 47 1.28 -16.31 4.63
N GLU A 48 0.72 -16.97 3.61
CA GLU A 48 -0.51 -17.75 3.75
C GLU A 48 -0.36 -18.87 4.79
N ASP A 49 0.72 -19.66 4.75
CA ASP A 49 0.91 -20.77 5.69
C ASP A 49 1.03 -20.33 7.16
N LYS A 50 1.54 -19.13 7.40
CA LYS A 50 1.79 -18.61 8.77
C LYS A 50 0.58 -17.92 9.36
N ILE A 51 -0.27 -17.31 8.53
CA ILE A 51 -1.41 -16.52 9.00
C ILE A 51 -2.75 -17.16 8.61
N LEU A 52 -2.87 -17.67 7.39
CA LEU A 52 -4.14 -18.06 6.79
C LEU A 52 -4.55 -19.53 7.04
N ALA A 53 -3.75 -20.32 7.76
CA ALA A 53 -4.17 -21.66 8.20
C ALA A 53 -5.49 -21.67 9.02
N GLY A 54 -5.89 -20.52 9.60
CA GLY A 54 -7.20 -20.28 10.22
C GLY A 54 -7.96 -19.08 9.64
N GLY A 55 -7.61 -18.64 8.43
CA GLY A 55 -8.29 -17.56 7.72
C GLY A 55 -8.03 -16.14 8.25
N PHE A 56 -8.87 -15.20 7.84
CA PHE A 56 -8.69 -13.75 8.09
C PHE A 56 -8.74 -13.35 9.58
N PHE A 57 -9.49 -14.07 10.41
CA PHE A 57 -9.53 -13.82 11.85
C PHE A 57 -8.15 -13.92 12.50
N ASN A 58 -7.26 -14.77 11.98
CA ASN A 58 -5.88 -14.86 12.46
C ASN A 58 -5.06 -13.61 12.14
N VAL A 59 -5.33 -12.94 11.01
CA VAL A 59 -4.66 -11.68 10.64
C VAL A 59 -5.01 -10.59 11.67
N GLN A 60 -6.30 -10.47 12.01
CA GLN A 60 -6.76 -9.50 13.01
C GLN A 60 -6.21 -9.79 14.40
N HIS A 61 -6.23 -11.05 14.85
CA HIS A 61 -5.64 -11.43 16.13
C HIS A 61 -4.14 -11.19 16.19
N LEU A 62 -3.40 -11.49 15.11
CA LEU A 62 -1.97 -11.22 15.02
C LEU A 62 -1.71 -9.71 15.18
N ILE A 63 -2.39 -8.88 14.39
CA ILE A 63 -2.23 -7.42 14.46
C ILE A 63 -2.60 -6.91 15.85
N ALA A 64 -3.68 -7.41 16.46
CA ALA A 64 -4.07 -7.04 17.81
C ALA A 64 -2.99 -7.39 18.85
N SER A 65 -2.38 -8.57 18.72
CA SER A 65 -1.30 -9.00 19.63
C SER A 65 -0.03 -8.14 19.51
N ILE A 66 0.28 -7.65 18.30
CA ILE A 66 1.47 -6.85 18.02
C ILE A 66 1.27 -5.39 18.40
N THR A 67 0.09 -4.84 18.09
CA THR A 67 -0.21 -3.41 18.26
C THR A 67 -0.77 -3.07 19.64
N GLY A 68 -1.41 -4.03 20.29
CA GLY A 68 -2.17 -3.82 21.52
C GLY A 68 -3.54 -3.16 21.28
N ASP A 69 -3.95 -2.99 20.04
CA ASP A 69 -5.23 -2.39 19.65
C ASP A 69 -6.07 -3.35 18.80
N GLN A 70 -7.39 -3.26 18.86
CA GLN A 70 -8.26 -4.13 18.07
C GLN A 70 -8.41 -3.58 16.65
N PRO A 71 -7.90 -4.27 15.61
CA PRO A 71 -7.97 -3.76 14.25
C PRO A 71 -9.40 -3.86 13.70
N HIS A 72 -9.82 -2.79 13.01
CA HIS A 72 -11.09 -2.72 12.29
C HIS A 72 -10.86 -2.82 10.78
N GLY A 73 -11.83 -3.34 10.03
CA GLY A 73 -11.74 -3.43 8.56
C GLY A 73 -12.17 -4.80 8.02
N GLY A 74 -11.61 -5.19 6.88
CA GLY A 74 -11.94 -6.44 6.19
C GLY A 74 -10.76 -7.05 5.45
N HIS A 75 -11.01 -8.05 4.61
CA HIS A 75 -9.99 -8.92 4.01
C HIS A 75 -8.86 -8.23 3.23
N ALA A 76 -9.06 -7.00 2.76
CA ALA A 76 -8.08 -6.24 1.98
C ALA A 76 -7.49 -5.04 2.74
N TYR A 77 -8.04 -4.68 3.91
CA TYR A 77 -7.69 -3.46 4.61
C TYR A 77 -8.03 -3.57 6.10
N LEU A 78 -7.06 -3.24 6.94
CA LEU A 78 -7.20 -3.14 8.38
C LEU A 78 -6.69 -1.79 8.86
N THR A 79 -7.32 -1.25 9.90
CA THR A 79 -6.90 -0.02 10.55
C THR A 79 -6.87 -0.22 12.07
N CYS A 80 -5.86 0.33 12.72
CA CYS A 80 -5.64 0.23 14.16
C CYS A 80 -4.76 1.38 14.66
N ALA A 81 -4.64 1.53 15.97
CA ALA A 81 -3.68 2.40 16.60
C ALA A 81 -2.41 1.65 17.00
N TYR A 82 -1.25 2.25 16.76
CA TYR A 82 0.02 1.78 17.29
C TYR A 82 0.83 2.96 17.81
N ARG A 83 1.25 2.91 19.08
CA ARG A 83 1.92 4.04 19.77
C ARG A 83 1.16 5.37 19.62
N GLN A 84 -0.17 5.33 19.76
CA GLN A 84 -1.08 6.49 19.63
C GLN A 84 -1.13 7.10 18.20
N VAL A 85 -0.64 6.37 17.20
CA VAL A 85 -0.69 6.77 15.78
C VAL A 85 -1.64 5.86 15.02
N SER A 86 -2.43 6.43 14.11
CA SER A 86 -3.27 5.65 13.19
C SER A 86 -2.40 4.88 12.20
N VAL A 87 -2.66 3.59 12.05
CA VAL A 87 -2.00 2.70 11.11
C VAL A 87 -3.01 2.05 10.19
N ASP A 88 -2.80 2.23 8.89
CA ASP A 88 -3.55 1.60 7.82
C ASP A 88 -2.72 0.49 7.19
N ILE A 89 -3.21 -0.75 7.26
CA ILE A 89 -2.56 -1.95 6.70
C ILE A 89 -3.40 -2.45 5.53
N TYR A 90 -2.81 -2.38 4.33
CA TYR A 90 -3.41 -2.86 3.09
C TYR A 90 -2.86 -4.24 2.76
N LEU A 91 -3.76 -5.22 2.68
CA LEU A 91 -3.42 -6.62 2.41
C LEU A 91 -3.48 -6.87 0.90
N ALA A 92 -2.34 -7.19 0.32
CA ALA A 92 -2.14 -7.42 -1.09
C ALA A 92 -2.00 -8.91 -1.40
N ALA A 93 -2.37 -9.28 -2.62
CA ALA A 93 -1.91 -10.50 -3.27
C ALA A 93 -0.66 -10.16 -4.12
N PRO A 94 0.15 -11.14 -4.52
CA PRO A 94 1.29 -10.91 -5.41
C PRO A 94 0.91 -10.14 -6.68
N SER A 95 -0.26 -10.44 -7.26
CA SER A 95 -0.77 -9.77 -8.45
C SER A 95 -1.29 -8.35 -8.22
N SER A 96 -1.62 -7.97 -6.99
CA SER A 96 -2.09 -6.61 -6.66
C SER A 96 -1.02 -5.72 -6.06
N TRP A 97 0.15 -6.28 -5.73
CA TRP A 97 1.24 -5.60 -5.03
C TRP A 97 1.63 -4.26 -5.67
N GLY A 98 2.05 -4.26 -6.94
CA GLY A 98 2.57 -3.04 -7.59
C GLY A 98 1.54 -1.92 -7.65
N THR A 99 0.29 -2.28 -7.88
CA THR A 99 -0.82 -1.31 -7.94
C THR A 99 -1.18 -0.76 -6.57
N LEU A 100 -1.31 -1.62 -5.57
CA LEU A 100 -1.60 -1.18 -4.20
C LEU A 100 -0.46 -0.33 -3.65
N LEU A 101 0.80 -0.73 -3.84
CA LEU A 101 1.96 0.05 -3.42
C LEU A 101 1.94 1.44 -4.07
N LEU A 102 1.71 1.55 -5.38
CA LEU A 102 1.59 2.83 -6.08
C LEU A 102 0.48 3.71 -5.48
N ILE A 103 -0.73 3.16 -5.39
CA ILE A 103 -1.92 3.90 -4.97
C ILE A 103 -1.81 4.34 -3.50
N ARG A 104 -1.28 3.49 -2.62
CA ARG A 104 -1.07 3.81 -1.20
C ARG A 104 0.16 4.69 -0.98
N THR A 105 1.13 4.65 -1.87
CA THR A 105 2.19 5.67 -1.90
C THR A 105 1.63 7.03 -2.27
N GLY A 106 0.62 7.12 -3.14
CA GLY A 106 -0.04 8.39 -3.48
C GLY A 106 0.93 9.42 -4.08
N SER A 107 0.72 10.73 -3.90
CA SER A 107 -0.39 11.38 -3.19
C SER A 107 -1.75 11.20 -3.88
N LYS A 108 -2.86 11.60 -3.23
CA LYS A 108 -4.19 11.62 -3.87
C LYS A 108 -4.18 12.38 -5.20
N LYS A 109 -3.47 13.49 -5.28
CA LYS A 109 -3.31 14.29 -6.50
C LYS A 109 -2.55 13.52 -7.58
N HIS A 110 -1.48 12.82 -7.20
CA HIS A 110 -0.73 11.95 -8.11
C HIS A 110 -1.61 10.82 -8.67
N ASN A 111 -2.34 10.13 -7.80
CA ASN A 111 -3.26 9.05 -8.21
C ASN A 111 -4.34 9.55 -9.17
N ILE A 112 -4.94 10.72 -8.90
CA ILE A 112 -5.92 11.32 -9.81
C ILE A 112 -5.29 11.60 -11.18
N LYS A 113 -4.07 12.15 -11.24
CA LYS A 113 -3.38 12.39 -12.51
C LYS A 113 -3.16 11.09 -13.30
N LEU A 114 -2.67 10.03 -12.64
CA LEU A 114 -2.49 8.73 -13.28
C LEU A 114 -3.81 8.13 -13.77
N ALA A 115 -4.87 8.21 -12.97
CA ALA A 115 -6.20 7.71 -13.34
C ALA A 115 -6.81 8.50 -14.50
N THR A 116 -6.70 9.84 -14.50
CA THR A 116 -7.12 10.70 -15.62
C THR A 116 -6.36 10.34 -16.89
N MET A 117 -5.06 10.11 -16.78
CA MET A 117 -4.21 9.74 -17.90
C MET A 117 -4.58 8.34 -18.44
N ALA A 118 -4.80 7.35 -17.57
CA ALA A 118 -5.31 6.04 -17.96
C ALA A 118 -6.62 6.18 -18.74
N LYS A 119 -7.57 6.96 -18.21
CA LYS A 119 -8.88 7.20 -18.84
C LYS A 119 -8.75 7.84 -20.23
N SER A 120 -7.84 8.80 -20.39
CA SER A 120 -7.57 9.44 -21.69
C SER A 120 -7.06 8.46 -22.76
N ARG A 121 -6.53 7.31 -22.34
CA ARG A 121 -6.04 6.23 -23.21
C ARG A 121 -6.99 5.04 -23.29
N GLY A 122 -8.27 5.21 -22.91
CA GLY A 122 -9.26 4.13 -22.93
C GLY A 122 -8.99 3.03 -21.90
N CYS A 123 -8.20 3.31 -20.87
CA CYS A 123 -7.86 2.38 -19.80
C CYS A 123 -8.43 2.85 -18.45
N HIS A 124 -8.46 1.96 -17.46
CA HIS A 124 -8.83 2.27 -16.08
C HIS A 124 -7.75 1.78 -15.12
N LEU A 125 -7.29 2.65 -14.22
CA LEU A 125 -6.37 2.29 -13.14
C LEU A 125 -7.17 1.99 -11.87
N HIS A 126 -7.24 0.72 -11.48
CA HIS A 126 -8.06 0.28 -10.36
C HIS A 126 -7.32 0.45 -9.01
N ALA A 127 -7.83 1.35 -8.17
CA ALA A 127 -7.30 1.59 -6.82
C ALA A 127 -7.43 0.38 -5.86
N SER A 128 -8.24 -0.62 -6.23
CA SER A 128 -8.37 -1.90 -5.52
C SER A 128 -7.21 -2.86 -5.75
N GLY A 129 -6.29 -2.55 -6.66
CA GLY A 129 -5.10 -3.36 -6.93
C GLY A 129 -5.17 -4.22 -8.19
N GLN A 130 -6.29 -4.19 -8.95
CA GLN A 130 -6.40 -4.94 -10.21
C GLN A 130 -5.42 -4.44 -11.30
N GLY A 131 -4.88 -3.24 -11.13
CA GLY A 131 -3.90 -2.64 -12.04
C GLY A 131 -4.53 -1.77 -13.11
N LEU A 132 -3.79 -1.60 -14.21
CA LEU A 132 -4.24 -0.87 -15.39
C LEU A 132 -4.96 -1.84 -16.32
N VAL A 133 -6.23 -1.55 -16.63
CA VAL A 133 -7.12 -2.43 -17.37
C VAL A 133 -7.61 -1.70 -18.63
N ASP A 134 -7.70 -2.38 -19.77
CA ASP A 134 -8.23 -1.79 -21.01
C ASP A 134 -9.77 -1.80 -21.06
N SER A 135 -10.34 -1.25 -22.14
CA SER A 135 -11.78 -1.25 -22.39
C SER A 135 -12.41 -2.64 -22.55
N TYR A 136 -11.60 -3.69 -22.74
CA TYR A 136 -12.04 -5.08 -22.85
C TYR A 136 -11.88 -5.85 -21.53
N ASN A 137 -11.63 -5.14 -20.42
CA ASN A 137 -11.41 -5.70 -19.10
C ASN A 137 -10.15 -6.60 -19.01
N ARG A 138 -9.16 -6.37 -19.88
CA ARG A 138 -7.87 -7.09 -19.85
C ARG A 138 -6.85 -6.27 -19.08
N ARG A 139 -6.15 -6.92 -18.14
CA ARG A 139 -5.08 -6.31 -17.36
C ARG A 139 -3.84 -6.10 -18.24
N ILE A 140 -3.42 -4.84 -18.36
CA ILE A 140 -2.29 -4.38 -19.18
C ILE A 140 -1.01 -4.26 -18.33
N ALA A 141 -1.14 -3.83 -17.08
CA ALA A 141 -0.04 -3.61 -16.15
C ALA A 141 -0.52 -3.67 -14.70
N GLY A 142 0.42 -3.75 -13.75
CA GLY A 142 0.11 -3.69 -12.32
C GLY A 142 0.99 -4.55 -11.41
N ASP A 143 1.88 -5.38 -11.98
CA ASP A 143 2.77 -6.26 -11.22
C ASP A 143 3.83 -5.44 -10.47
N THR A 144 4.28 -4.34 -11.07
CA THR A 144 5.17 -3.35 -10.44
C THR A 144 4.65 -1.94 -10.69
N GLU A 145 5.12 -0.97 -9.90
CA GLU A 145 4.80 0.44 -10.11
C GLU A 145 5.30 0.89 -11.50
N GLU A 146 6.54 0.54 -11.86
CA GLU A 146 7.18 0.83 -13.15
C GLU A 146 6.37 0.32 -14.34
N SER A 147 5.74 -0.86 -14.20
CA SER A 147 4.90 -1.42 -15.26
C SER A 147 3.71 -0.50 -15.60
N ILE A 148 3.12 0.14 -14.58
CA ILE A 148 2.01 1.08 -14.75
C ILE A 148 2.50 2.36 -15.42
N PHE A 149 3.62 2.92 -14.97
CA PHE A 149 4.22 4.11 -15.59
C PHE A 149 4.55 3.85 -17.05
N LYS A 150 5.21 2.73 -17.36
CA LYS A 150 5.55 2.33 -18.73
C LYS A 150 4.31 2.18 -19.61
N ALA A 151 3.25 1.54 -19.13
CA ALA A 151 2.01 1.38 -19.88
C ALA A 151 1.29 2.73 -20.12
N LEU A 152 1.51 3.71 -19.24
CA LEU A 152 1.06 5.10 -19.42
C LEU A 152 2.05 5.97 -20.20
N GLY A 153 3.11 5.41 -20.77
CA GLY A 153 4.12 6.16 -21.53
C GLY A 153 4.88 7.18 -20.67
N LEU A 154 5.06 6.89 -19.38
CA LEU A 154 5.77 7.73 -18.42
C LEU A 154 7.08 7.08 -18.00
N LEU A 155 8.05 7.91 -17.63
CA LEU A 155 9.20 7.48 -16.86
C LEU A 155 8.77 7.24 -15.41
N PHE A 156 9.27 6.14 -14.83
CA PHE A 156 9.06 5.90 -13.41
C PHE A 156 9.74 6.98 -12.57
N ILE A 157 9.00 7.53 -11.62
CA ILE A 157 9.51 8.52 -10.67
C ILE A 157 9.53 7.84 -9.30
N PRO A 158 10.71 7.64 -8.69
CA PRO A 158 10.79 7.09 -7.35
C PRO A 158 10.05 7.95 -6.33
N PRO A 159 9.41 7.34 -5.31
CA PRO A 159 8.85 8.05 -4.16
C PRO A 159 9.89 8.98 -3.52
N GLY A 160 9.53 10.24 -3.30
CA GLY A 160 10.44 11.26 -2.75
C GLY A 160 11.18 12.10 -3.79
N GLY A 161 11.11 11.75 -5.08
CA GLY A 161 11.57 12.62 -6.17
C GLY A 161 10.65 13.83 -6.41
N GLU A 162 11.18 14.88 -7.03
CA GLU A 162 10.38 16.04 -7.45
C GLU A 162 9.22 15.58 -8.36
N GLY A 163 7.96 15.73 -7.91
CA GLY A 163 6.76 15.43 -8.72
C GLY A 163 5.65 14.62 -8.06
N ILE A 164 5.89 13.99 -6.90
CA ILE A 164 4.90 13.16 -6.18
C ILE A 164 4.24 13.93 -4.99
N GLY A 165 4.68 15.17 -4.75
CA GLY A 165 4.18 16.10 -3.73
C GLY A 165 2.78 16.66 -3.98
#